data_AF-A0AA38BWP0-F1
#
_entry.id   AF-A0AA38BWP0-F1
#
_cell.length_a   1.000
_cell.length_b   1.000
_cell.length_c   1.000
_cell.angle_alpha   90.00
_cell.angle_beta   90.00
_cell.angle_gamma   90.00
#
_symmetry.space_group_name_H-M   'P 1'
#
loop_
_entity.id
_entity.type
_entity.pdbx_description
1 polymer ?
#
loop_
_entity_poly.entity_id
_entity_poly.type
_entity_poly.pdbx_seq_one_letter_code
_entity_poly.pdbx_strand_id
1 'polypeptide(L)'
;MHCNLSSGTWVHDPTYPLYNYDQCPYITNEYNCRANGRPDSDYEKWRWQPNGCILPRFDAGRLLGRLKGKRLIFVGDSVSLDQFQSMACLLHTIAPDAFIPSRSMLTTFRSAEYNASVEFFWAPFLVQLETTEQGKKILHVDGIEKNEIRWKGVDLLVFE
;
A
#
# COMPACT_ATOMS: atom_id res chain seq x y z
N MET A 1 23.39 -11.77 15.67
CA MET A 1 22.81 -10.43 15.91
C MET A 1 21.45 -10.38 15.24
N HIS A 2 20.43 -9.91 15.95
CA HIS A 2 19.06 -9.80 15.43
C HIS A 2 18.86 -8.39 14.87
N CYS A 3 18.32 -8.29 13.65
CA CYS A 3 18.04 -7.03 12.97
C CYS A 3 16.64 -6.57 13.36
N ASN A 4 16.54 -5.61 14.29
CA ASN A 4 15.25 -5.03 14.69
C ASN A 4 14.87 -3.92 13.72
N LEU A 5 13.94 -4.20 12.80
CA LEU A 5 13.50 -3.25 11.78
C LEU A 5 12.78 -2.01 12.34
N SER A 6 12.27 -2.07 13.57
CA SER A 6 11.54 -0.98 14.21
C SER A 6 12.44 -0.03 15.02
N SER A 7 13.72 -0.33 15.17
CA SER A 7 14.69 0.51 15.90
C SER A 7 15.79 0.97 14.95
N GLY A 8 15.99 2.28 14.84
CA GLY A 8 16.90 2.87 13.86
C GLY A 8 16.83 4.39 13.86
N THR A 9 17.35 4.98 12.80
CA THR A 9 17.31 6.42 12.57
C THR A 9 16.93 6.74 11.12
N TRP A 10 16.36 7.93 10.92
CA TRP A 10 16.21 8.49 9.58
C TRP A 10 17.57 9.04 9.11
N VAL A 11 17.96 8.66 7.90
CA VAL A 11 19.19 9.15 7.27
C VAL A 11 18.86 9.78 5.92
N HIS A 12 19.48 10.91 5.64
CA HIS A 12 19.32 11.60 4.36
C HIS A 12 20.03 10.80 3.25
N ASP A 13 19.33 10.56 2.15
CA ASP A 13 19.80 9.81 0.98
C ASP A 13 19.38 10.54 -0.31
N PRO A 14 20.34 11.11 -1.07
CA PRO A 14 20.03 11.86 -2.28
C PRO A 14 19.50 10.98 -3.41
N THR A 15 19.62 9.65 -3.31
CA THR A 15 19.11 8.69 -4.30
C THR A 15 17.62 8.37 -4.16
N TYR A 16 16.95 8.91 -3.14
CA TYR A 16 15.50 8.86 -2.99
C TYR A 16 14.83 10.04 -3.72
N PRO A 17 13.52 9.99 -4.03
CA PRO A 17 12.57 8.90 -3.78
C PRO A 17 12.81 7.67 -4.67
N LEU A 18 12.14 6.56 -4.35
CA LEU A 18 12.26 5.29 -5.07
C LEU A 18 11.44 5.22 -6.37
N TYR A 19 10.55 6.19 -6.59
CA TYR A 19 9.76 6.33 -7.81
C TYR A 19 9.50 7.83 -8.07
N ASN A 20 9.15 8.16 -9.31
CA ASN A 20 8.73 9.50 -9.66
C ASN A 20 7.25 9.68 -9.32
N TYR A 21 6.96 10.56 -8.34
CA TYR A 21 5.60 10.86 -7.90
C TYR A 21 4.71 11.37 -9.04
N ASP A 22 5.25 12.18 -9.95
CA ASP A 22 4.49 12.81 -11.04
C ASP A 22 4.11 11.81 -12.15
N GLN A 23 4.76 10.64 -12.17
CA GLN A 23 4.50 9.59 -13.15
C GLN A 23 3.63 8.46 -12.59
N CYS A 24 3.35 8.44 -11.29
CA CYS A 24 2.57 7.36 -10.70
C CYS A 24 1.06 7.63 -10.80
N PRO A 25 0.28 6.78 -11.49
CA PRO A 25 -1.17 6.99 -11.65
C PRO A 25 -1.99 6.57 -10.41
N TYR A 26 -1.35 6.00 -9.38
CA TYR A 26 -2.03 5.45 -8.20
C TYR A 26 -2.20 6.47 -7.07
N ILE A 27 -1.45 7.56 -7.09
CA ILE A 27 -1.50 8.57 -6.02
C ILE A 27 -2.73 9.44 -6.23
N THR A 28 -3.67 9.38 -5.28
CA THR A 28 -4.85 10.24 -5.33
C THR A 28 -4.52 11.65 -4.86
N ASN A 29 -5.39 12.61 -5.18
CA ASN A 29 -5.16 14.03 -4.88
C ASN A 29 -4.93 14.27 -3.38
N GLU A 30 -5.54 13.49 -2.50
CA GLU A 30 -5.39 13.60 -1.04
C GLU A 30 -3.92 13.42 -0.59
N TYR A 31 -3.14 12.62 -1.31
CA TYR A 31 -1.75 12.27 -0.97
C TYR A 31 -0.72 12.90 -1.91
N ASN A 32 -1.14 13.63 -2.95
CA ASN A 32 -0.24 14.22 -3.94
C ASN A 32 0.26 15.61 -3.52
N CYS A 33 1.20 15.66 -2.57
CA CYS A 33 1.74 16.92 -2.03
C CYS A 33 2.30 17.86 -3.12
N ARG A 34 2.99 17.32 -4.13
CA ARG A 34 3.58 18.12 -5.23
C ARG A 34 2.50 18.77 -6.09
N ALA A 35 1.53 17.98 -6.56
CA ALA A 35 0.42 18.51 -7.36
C ALA A 35 -0.44 19.51 -6.54
N ASN A 36 -0.50 19.34 -5.23
CA ASN A 36 -1.17 20.25 -4.30
C ASN A 36 -0.35 21.50 -3.93
N GLY A 37 0.80 21.72 -4.57
CA GLY A 37 1.56 22.96 -4.45
C GLY A 37 2.58 23.02 -3.32
N ARG A 38 2.96 21.89 -2.71
CA ARG A 38 4.06 21.87 -1.75
C ARG A 38 5.38 22.30 -2.43
N PRO A 39 6.06 23.35 -1.93
CA PRO A 39 7.20 23.94 -2.64
C PRO A 39 8.55 23.23 -2.37
N ASP A 40 8.69 22.56 -1.23
CA ASP A 40 9.90 21.82 -0.83
C ASP A 40 9.82 20.33 -1.20
N SER A 41 10.97 19.66 -1.37
CA SER A 41 11.04 18.22 -1.70
C SER A 41 12.00 17.40 -0.83
N ASP A 42 12.66 18.03 0.15
CA ASP A 42 13.64 17.36 1.02
C ASP A 42 13.02 16.25 1.89
N TYR A 43 11.71 16.33 2.15
CA TYR A 43 10.97 15.29 2.87
C TYR A 43 11.01 13.94 2.14
N GLU A 44 11.21 13.93 0.83
CA GLU A 44 11.30 12.71 0.01
C GLU A 44 12.71 12.09 0.04
N LYS A 45 13.70 12.77 0.63
CA LYS A 45 15.12 12.37 0.61
C LYS A 45 15.55 11.60 1.86
N TRP A 46 14.60 11.06 2.61
CA TRP A 46 14.87 10.33 3.85
C TRP A 46 14.63 8.83 3.68
N ARG A 47 15.55 8.02 4.19
CA ARG A 47 15.38 6.57 4.32
C ARG A 47 15.53 6.13 5.76
N TRP A 48 14.79 5.10 6.13
CA TRP A 48 14.93 4.46 7.43
C TRP A 48 16.16 3.54 7.46
N GLN A 49 16.99 3.66 8.50
CA GLN A 49 18.19 2.86 8.71
C GLN A 49 18.09 2.13 10.06
N PRO A 50 17.72 0.83 10.08
CA PRO A 50 17.69 0.04 11.29
C PRO A 50 19.06 -0.07 11.97
N ASN A 51 19.03 -0.24 13.29
CA ASN A 51 20.21 -0.52 14.08
C ASN A 51 20.68 -1.96 13.83
N GLY A 52 21.96 -2.13 13.47
CA GLY A 52 22.59 -3.45 13.35
C GLY A 52 22.37 -4.19 12.03
N CYS A 53 21.77 -3.56 11.01
CA CYS A 53 21.64 -4.13 9.67
C CYS A 53 21.39 -3.04 8.62
N ILE A 54 21.78 -3.31 7.36
CA ILE A 54 21.49 -2.42 6.23
C ILE A 54 20.29 -3.00 5.47
N LEU A 55 19.25 -2.19 5.29
CA LEU A 55 18.13 -2.57 4.43
C LEU A 55 18.60 -2.61 2.98
N PRO A 56 18.32 -3.70 2.24
CA PRO A 56 18.59 -3.72 0.81
C PRO A 56 17.72 -2.65 0.14
N ARG A 57 18.27 -2.00 -0.91
CA ARG A 57 17.47 -1.11 -1.75
C ARG A 57 16.28 -1.90 -2.31
N PHE A 58 15.13 -1.24 -2.35
CA PHE A 58 13.93 -1.85 -2.90
C PHE A 58 14.14 -2.25 -4.36
N ASP A 59 13.66 -3.44 -4.72
CA ASP A 59 13.72 -4.01 -6.06
C ASP A 59 12.33 -4.54 -6.40
N ALA A 60 11.65 -3.81 -7.29
CA ALA A 60 10.28 -4.13 -7.71
C ALA A 60 10.20 -5.49 -8.41
N GLY A 61 11.21 -5.85 -9.21
CA GLY A 61 11.25 -7.12 -9.95
C GLY A 61 11.41 -8.30 -9.00
N ARG A 62 12.25 -8.15 -7.97
CA ARG A 62 12.40 -9.15 -6.92
C ARG A 62 11.11 -9.34 -6.13
N LEU A 63 10.38 -8.28 -5.81
CA LEU A 63 9.09 -8.39 -5.13
C LEU A 63 8.04 -9.06 -6.02
N LEU A 64 7.87 -8.59 -7.26
CA LEU A 64 6.93 -9.19 -8.22
C LEU A 64 7.26 -10.66 -8.50
N GLY A 65 8.54 -11.02 -8.60
CA GLY A 65 8.98 -12.41 -8.72
C GLY A 65 8.53 -13.27 -7.53
N ARG A 66 8.54 -12.73 -6.30
CA ARG A 66 8.03 -13.43 -5.10
C ARG A 66 6.50 -13.49 -5.04
N LEU A 67 5.83 -12.50 -5.62
CA LEU A 67 4.37 -12.41 -5.74
C LEU A 67 3.82 -13.11 -6.99
N LYS A 68 4.66 -13.78 -7.78
CA LYS A 68 4.22 -14.46 -9.01
C LYS A 68 3.11 -15.46 -8.70
N GLY A 69 1.95 -15.31 -9.36
CA GLY A 69 0.77 -16.14 -9.15
C GLY A 69 0.03 -15.90 -7.83
N LYS A 70 0.35 -14.83 -7.09
CA LYS A 70 -0.17 -14.54 -5.76
C LYS A 70 -0.95 -13.24 -5.70
N ARG A 71 -1.76 -13.13 -4.65
CA ARG A 71 -2.50 -11.95 -4.26
C ARG A 71 -1.94 -11.40 -2.96
N LEU A 72 -1.65 -10.10 -2.92
CA LEU A 72 -1.37 -9.34 -1.71
C LEU A 72 -2.51 -8.34 -1.52
N ILE A 73 -3.05 -8.24 -0.31
CA ILE A 73 -4.12 -7.28 0.01
C ILE A 73 -3.77 -6.43 1.24
N PHE A 74 -3.94 -5.12 1.11
CA PHE A 74 -4.02 -4.16 2.21
C PHE A 74 -5.47 -4.02 2.64
N VAL A 75 -5.73 -4.08 3.93
CA VAL A 75 -7.06 -4.01 4.51
C VAL A 75 -7.04 -3.03 5.66
N GLY A 76 -7.86 -1.98 5.55
CA GLY A 76 -7.96 -1.01 6.63
C GLY A 76 -8.61 0.28 6.18
N ASP A 77 -8.07 1.39 6.66
CA ASP A 77 -8.58 2.74 6.47
C ASP A 77 -7.74 3.54 5.44
N SER A 78 -7.73 4.86 5.60
CA SER A 78 -6.96 5.79 4.78
C SER A 78 -5.44 5.58 4.86
N VAL A 79 -4.89 5.09 5.97
CA VAL A 79 -3.45 4.87 6.09
C VAL A 79 -3.06 3.60 5.34
N SER A 80 -3.88 2.55 5.42
CA SER A 80 -3.75 1.36 4.58
C SER A 80 -3.90 1.65 3.08
N LEU A 81 -4.76 2.62 2.70
CA LEU A 81 -4.85 3.09 1.32
C LEU A 81 -3.56 3.78 0.87
N ASP A 82 -2.98 4.65 1.70
CA ASP A 82 -1.73 5.34 1.40
C ASP A 82 -0.56 4.35 1.21
N GLN A 83 -0.47 3.34 2.09
CA GLN A 83 0.52 2.26 1.97
C GLN A 83 0.33 1.46 0.67
N PHE A 84 -0.91 1.16 0.29
CA PHE A 84 -1.21 0.52 -1.00
C PHE A 84 -0.75 1.38 -2.18
N GLN A 85 -1.07 2.68 -2.18
CA GLN A 85 -0.69 3.59 -3.27
C GLN A 85 0.84 3.66 -3.41
N SER A 86 1.56 3.76 -2.29
CA SER A 86 3.03 3.71 -2.26
C SER A 86 3.57 2.41 -2.86
N MET A 87 3.03 1.24 -2.46
CA MET A 87 3.42 -0.06 -3.01
C MET A 87 3.12 -0.16 -4.51
N ALA A 88 1.94 0.29 -4.96
CA ALA A 88 1.57 0.28 -6.36
C ALA A 88 2.50 1.16 -7.21
N CYS A 89 2.89 2.34 -6.73
CA CYS A 89 3.86 3.22 -7.39
C CYS A 89 5.25 2.59 -7.49
N LEU A 90 5.72 1.94 -6.43
CA LEU A 90 6.98 1.21 -6.41
C LEU A 90 7.01 0.13 -7.50
N LEU A 91 5.92 -0.63 -7.65
CA LEU A 91 5.81 -1.69 -8.64
C LEU A 91 5.59 -1.17 -10.07
N HIS A 92 4.88 -0.06 -10.22
CA HIS A 92 4.63 0.59 -11.51
C HIS A 92 5.92 0.96 -12.25
N THR A 93 7.02 1.23 -11.53
CA THR A 93 8.33 1.56 -12.12
C THR A 93 8.86 0.54 -13.14
N ILE A 94 8.47 -0.73 -13.03
CA ILE A 94 8.86 -1.81 -13.95
C ILE A 94 7.68 -2.48 -14.66
N ALA A 95 6.45 -2.14 -14.26
CA ALA A 95 5.22 -2.67 -14.83
C ALA A 95 4.25 -1.51 -15.12
N PRO A 96 4.61 -0.60 -16.05
CA PRO A 96 3.81 0.59 -16.33
C PRO A 96 2.44 0.25 -16.93
N ASP A 97 2.35 -0.87 -17.68
CA ASP A 97 1.12 -1.35 -18.29
C ASP A 97 0.17 -2.07 -17.31
N ALA A 98 0.49 -2.07 -16.02
CA ALA A 98 -0.35 -2.66 -15.00
C ALA A 98 -1.71 -1.96 -14.95
N PHE A 99 -2.78 -2.75 -15.12
CA PHE A 99 -4.15 -2.25 -15.14
C PHE A 99 -4.66 -1.89 -13.74
N ILE A 100 -5.51 -0.85 -13.67
CA ILE A 100 -6.17 -0.39 -12.45
C ILE A 100 -7.67 -0.74 -12.49
N PRO A 101 -8.10 -1.92 -12.03
CA PRO A 101 -9.49 -2.14 -11.68
C PRO A 101 -9.80 -1.36 -10.40
N SER A 102 -10.74 -0.43 -10.48
CA SER A 102 -11.47 0.08 -9.31
C SER A 102 -12.89 -0.48 -9.35
N ARG A 103 -13.30 -1.21 -8.31
CA ARG A 103 -14.65 -1.73 -8.15
C ARG A 103 -15.14 -1.48 -6.72
N SER A 104 -15.99 -0.47 -6.55
CA SER A 104 -16.60 -0.10 -5.27
C SER A 104 -15.52 0.16 -4.19
N MET A 105 -15.29 -0.79 -3.28
CA MET A 105 -14.32 -0.69 -2.17
C MET A 105 -12.98 -1.38 -2.45
N LEU A 106 -12.77 -1.94 -3.64
CA LEU A 106 -11.56 -2.66 -4.03
C LEU A 106 -10.81 -1.89 -5.12
N THR A 107 -9.58 -1.49 -4.80
CA THR A 107 -8.61 -0.94 -5.77
C THR A 107 -7.51 -1.97 -6.00
N THR A 108 -7.03 -2.12 -7.23
CA THR A 108 -6.05 -3.16 -7.57
C THR A 108 -4.96 -2.64 -8.50
N PHE A 109 -3.72 -3.05 -8.21
CA PHE A 109 -2.61 -3.10 -9.15
C PHE A 109 -2.50 -4.54 -9.66
N ARG A 110 -2.47 -4.76 -10.98
CA ARG A 110 -2.33 -6.10 -11.55
C ARG A 110 -1.24 -6.15 -12.60
N SER A 111 -0.25 -7.01 -12.37
CA SER A 111 0.77 -7.33 -13.36
C SER A 111 0.40 -8.61 -14.12
N ALA A 112 0.18 -8.50 -15.43
CA ALA A 112 -0.13 -9.65 -16.29
C ALA A 112 1.09 -10.58 -16.45
N GLU A 113 2.29 -10.02 -16.61
CA GLU A 113 3.54 -10.76 -16.77
C GLU A 113 3.82 -11.70 -15.57
N TYR A 114 3.59 -11.20 -14.36
CA TYR A 114 3.82 -11.97 -13.13
C TYR A 114 2.56 -12.72 -12.67
N ASN A 115 1.41 -12.51 -13.32
CA ASN A 115 0.10 -12.97 -12.83
C ASN A 115 -0.05 -12.68 -11.32
N ALA A 116 0.25 -11.44 -10.91
CA ALA A 116 0.29 -11.01 -9.53
C ALA A 116 -0.63 -9.80 -9.32
N SER A 117 -1.26 -9.72 -8.14
CA SER A 117 -2.02 -8.54 -7.74
C SER A 117 -1.60 -7.99 -6.38
N VAL A 118 -1.63 -6.67 -6.28
CA VAL A 118 -1.62 -5.92 -5.03
C VAL A 118 -2.95 -5.20 -4.94
N GLU A 119 -3.68 -5.37 -3.86
CA GLU A 119 -5.08 -4.97 -3.72
C GLU A 119 -5.24 -4.11 -2.45
N PHE A 120 -6.21 -3.20 -2.46
CA PHE A 120 -6.65 -2.46 -1.27
C PHE A 120 -8.15 -2.65 -1.08
N PHE A 121 -8.55 -3.02 0.14
CA PHE A 121 -9.95 -3.15 0.53
C PHE A 121 -10.30 -2.26 1.72
N TRP A 122 -11.26 -1.37 1.52
CA TRP A 122 -11.72 -0.43 2.54
C TRP A 122 -12.52 -1.14 3.63
N ALA A 123 -11.91 -1.30 4.81
CA ALA A 123 -12.51 -1.86 6.01
C ALA A 123 -11.89 -1.15 7.24
N PRO A 124 -12.24 0.12 7.49
CA PRO A 124 -11.52 0.98 8.44
C PRO A 124 -11.60 0.51 9.90
N PHE A 125 -12.52 -0.40 10.21
CA PHE A 125 -12.64 -1.02 11.52
C PHE A 125 -12.46 -2.54 11.48
N LEU A 126 -12.11 -3.09 10.31
CA LEU A 126 -12.00 -4.52 9.96
C LEU A 126 -13.30 -5.32 10.08
N VAL A 127 -14.07 -5.09 11.13
CA VAL A 127 -15.38 -5.69 11.40
C VAL A 127 -16.51 -4.94 10.66
N GLN A 128 -17.72 -5.47 10.77
CA GLN A 128 -18.89 -4.96 10.09
C GLN A 128 -19.30 -3.60 10.64
N LEU A 129 -19.41 -2.63 9.73
CA LEU A 129 -19.95 -1.31 9.98
C LEU A 129 -21.33 -1.20 9.33
N GLU A 130 -22.35 -0.95 10.15
CA GLU A 130 -23.71 -0.68 9.70
C GLU A 130 -24.02 0.81 9.82
N THR A 131 -24.66 1.39 8.80
CA THR A 131 -25.18 2.76 8.87
C THR A 131 -26.69 2.68 8.95
N THR A 132 -27.27 3.18 10.04
CA THR A 132 -28.73 3.23 10.20
C THR A 132 -29.36 4.24 9.24
N GLU A 133 -30.68 4.18 9.04
CA GLU A 133 -31.42 5.16 8.23
C GLU A 133 -31.23 6.61 8.73
N GLN A 134 -30.91 6.79 10.01
CA GLN A 134 -30.65 8.09 10.65
C GLN A 134 -29.18 8.53 10.53
N GLY A 135 -28.36 7.78 9.79
CA GLY A 135 -26.93 8.05 9.60
C GLY A 135 -26.03 7.65 10.78
N LYS A 136 -26.56 6.96 11.81
CA LYS A 136 -25.72 6.48 12.91
C LYS A 136 -24.90 5.28 12.46
N LYS A 137 -23.62 5.26 12.84
CA LYS A 137 -22.71 4.16 12.57
C LYS A 137 -22.69 3.19 13.75
N ILE A 138 -22.99 1.92 13.50
CA ILE A 138 -22.95 0.84 14.48
C ILE A 138 -21.84 -0.11 14.09
N LEU A 139 -20.92 -0.36 15.03
CA LEU A 139 -19.83 -1.29 14.85
C LEU A 139 -20.19 -2.64 15.48
N HIS A 140 -20.17 -3.70 14.69
CA HIS A 140 -20.44 -5.06 15.14
C HIS A 140 -19.10 -5.77 15.42
N VAL A 141 -18.60 -5.67 16.65
CA VAL A 141 -17.25 -6.14 17.04
C VAL A 141 -17.03 -7.65 16.83
N ASP A 142 -18.10 -8.44 16.86
CA ASP A 142 -18.04 -9.89 16.65
C ASP A 142 -18.35 -10.30 15.19
N GLY A 143 -18.70 -9.34 14.32
CA GLY A 143 -19.12 -9.62 12.95
C GLY A 143 -18.03 -9.26 11.95
N ILE A 144 -17.34 -10.24 11.37
CA ILE A 144 -16.30 -10.01 10.33
C ILE A 144 -16.66 -10.67 8.98
N GLU A 145 -17.66 -11.56 8.97
CA GLU A 145 -17.92 -12.51 7.88
C GLU A 145 -18.20 -11.81 6.53
N LYS A 146 -18.89 -10.66 6.56
CA LYS A 146 -19.17 -9.88 5.34
C LYS A 146 -17.90 -9.33 4.69
N ASN A 147 -16.91 -8.94 5.49
CA ASN A 147 -15.63 -8.41 5.01
C ASN A 147 -14.68 -9.55 4.65
N GLU A 148 -14.68 -10.62 5.45
CA GLU A 148 -13.78 -11.78 5.32
C GLU A 148 -13.83 -12.43 3.93
N ILE A 149 -15.01 -12.45 3.30
CA ILE A 149 -15.21 -12.99 1.95
C ILE A 149 -14.26 -12.36 0.91
N ARG A 150 -13.82 -11.11 1.12
CA ARG A 150 -12.95 -10.37 0.19
C ARG A 150 -11.49 -10.80 0.25
N TRP A 151 -11.03 -11.23 1.41
CA TRP A 151 -9.62 -11.60 1.63
C TRP A 151 -9.41 -13.09 1.91
N LYS A 152 -10.47 -13.91 1.84
CA LYS A 152 -10.34 -15.37 1.76
C LYS A 152 -9.48 -15.79 0.56
N GLY A 153 -8.55 -16.70 0.82
CA GLY A 153 -7.65 -17.25 -0.19
C GLY A 153 -6.61 -16.26 -0.73
N VAL A 154 -6.38 -15.14 -0.03
CA VAL A 154 -5.26 -14.24 -0.32
C VAL A 154 -3.98 -14.78 0.28
N ASP A 155 -2.86 -14.67 -0.44
CA ASP A 155 -1.57 -15.22 -0.03
C ASP A 155 -0.86 -14.35 1.01
N LEU A 156 -1.01 -13.02 0.93
CA LEU A 156 -0.44 -12.06 1.87
C LEU A 156 -1.50 -11.02 2.27
N LEU A 157 -1.77 -10.92 3.58
CA LEU A 157 -2.65 -9.91 4.15
C LEU A 157 -1.83 -8.91 4.97
N VAL A 158 -2.07 -7.63 4.73
CA VAL A 158 -1.55 -6.52 5.53
C VAL A 158 -2.74 -5.83 6.15
N PHE A 159 -2.86 -5.96 7.47
CA PHE A 159 -3.80 -5.20 8.28
C PHE A 159 -3.06 -4.06 8.95
N GLU A 160 -3.81 -3.00 9.23
CA GLU A 160 -3.44 -1.97 10.17
C GLU A 160 -4.29 -2.04 11.43
#